data_AF-A0A924QF80-F1
#
_entry.id   AF-A0A924QF80-F1
#
_cell.length_a   1.000
_cell.length_b   1.000
_cell.length_c   1.000
_cell.angle_alpha   90.00
_cell.angle_beta   90.00
_cell.angle_gamma   90.00
#
_symmetry.space_group_name_H-M   'P 1'
#
loop_
_entity.id
_entity.type
_entity.pdbx_description
1 polymer ?
#
loop_
_entity_poly.entity_id
_entity_poly.type
_entity_poly.pdbx_seq_one_letter_code
_entity_poly.pdbx_strand_id
1 'polypeptide(L)'
;MKTIADAVLEARALAAQREWQLPTQTTLDEAQRLLDLVSADWPAPDVQAQANGGVALEWEVGAHGWLTLIVLGQATVEHAAVIAGDEYGLTEPFADVLPGWAQELLQRLHQTEANTAPQTSPKTSAKTHKRKPTLQ
;
A
#
# COMPACT_ATOMS: atom_id res chain seq x y z
N MET A 1 10.17 4.39 9.00
CA MET A 1 9.94 3.57 7.79
C MET A 1 10.93 2.45 7.82
N LYS A 2 10.45 1.20 7.83
CA LYS A 2 11.28 0.01 7.89
C LYS A 2 11.91 -0.24 6.52
N THR A 3 13.22 -0.44 6.48
CA THR A 3 13.92 -0.75 5.22
C THR A 3 13.95 -2.25 4.96
N ILE A 4 14.27 -2.66 3.73
CA ILE A 4 14.54 -4.07 3.41
C ILE A 4 15.66 -4.63 4.30
N ALA A 5 16.69 -3.83 4.60
CA ALA A 5 17.79 -4.25 5.47
C ALA A 5 17.31 -4.53 6.91
N ASP A 6 16.42 -3.69 7.45
CA ASP A 6 15.81 -3.89 8.77
C ASP A 6 14.95 -5.16 8.78
N ALA A 7 14.13 -5.38 7.73
CA ALA A 7 13.31 -6.57 7.58
C ALA A 7 14.16 -7.87 7.54
N VAL A 8 15.29 -7.85 6.83
CA VAL A 8 16.22 -8.98 6.79
C VAL A 8 16.90 -9.21 8.15
N LEU A 9 17.25 -8.14 8.88
CA LEU A 9 17.86 -8.26 10.20
C LEU A 9 16.91 -8.95 11.20
N GLU A 10 15.62 -8.57 11.18
CA GLU A 10 14.59 -9.23 11.98
C GLU A 10 14.41 -10.70 11.57
N ALA A 11 14.35 -10.98 10.26
CA ALA A 11 14.24 -12.34 9.75
C ALA A 11 15.40 -13.23 10.22
N ARG A 12 16.62 -12.69 10.30
CA ARG A 12 17.79 -13.42 10.82
C ARG A 12 17.62 -13.81 12.29
N ALA A 13 17.08 -12.92 13.12
CA ALA A 13 16.81 -13.24 14.51
C ALA A 13 15.75 -14.35 14.65
N LEU A 14 14.75 -14.36 13.76
CA LEU A 14 13.71 -15.38 13.72
C LEU A 14 14.21 -16.71 13.14
N ALA A 15 15.01 -16.68 12.09
CA ALA A 15 15.63 -17.86 11.47
C ALA A 15 16.64 -18.57 12.39
N ALA A 16 17.21 -17.86 13.36
CA ALA A 16 18.02 -18.50 14.41
C ALA A 16 17.18 -19.35 15.38
N GLN A 17 15.86 -19.12 15.44
CA GLN A 17 14.94 -19.77 16.40
C GLN A 17 13.90 -20.68 15.72
N ARG A 18 13.73 -20.54 14.40
CA ARG A 18 12.71 -21.20 13.58
C ARG A 18 13.34 -21.63 12.26
N GLU A 19 12.71 -22.57 11.56
CA GLU A 19 13.14 -23.02 10.22
C GLU A 19 12.78 -21.99 9.12
N TRP A 20 12.98 -20.70 9.38
CA TRP A 20 12.76 -19.64 8.40
C TRP A 20 13.88 -19.62 7.38
N GLN A 21 13.50 -19.43 6.12
CA GLN A 21 14.43 -19.18 5.04
C GLN A 21 14.72 -17.68 4.96
N LEU A 22 16.00 -17.32 4.80
CA LEU A 22 16.37 -15.92 4.56
C LEU A 22 16.17 -15.57 3.09
N PRO A 23 15.79 -14.31 2.78
CA PRO A 23 15.72 -13.87 1.41
C PRO A 23 17.05 -14.02 0.67
N THR A 24 16.97 -14.50 -0.56
CA THR A 24 18.13 -14.59 -1.47
C THR A 24 18.49 -13.21 -2.01
N GLN A 25 19.72 -13.04 -2.52
CA GLN A 25 20.11 -11.77 -3.14
C GLN A 25 19.17 -11.37 -4.28
N THR A 26 18.75 -12.32 -5.12
CA THR A 26 17.77 -12.08 -6.19
C THR A 26 16.44 -11.54 -5.65
N THR A 27 15.96 -12.10 -4.53
CA THR A 27 14.72 -11.63 -3.89
C THR A 27 14.89 -10.21 -3.34
N LEU A 28 16.05 -9.88 -2.78
CA LEU A 28 16.35 -8.54 -2.28
C LEU A 28 16.42 -7.51 -3.41
N ASP A 29 17.05 -7.86 -4.53
CA ASP A 29 17.15 -6.98 -5.71
C ASP A 29 15.75 -6.75 -6.32
N GLU A 30 14.92 -7.79 -6.36
CA GLU A 30 13.52 -7.70 -6.77
C GLU A 30 12.69 -6.81 -5.84
N ALA A 31 12.84 -7.00 -4.53
CA ALA A 31 12.13 -6.22 -3.53
C ALA A 31 12.51 -4.74 -3.59
N GLN A 32 13.80 -4.45 -3.78
CA GLN A 32 14.27 -3.07 -3.93
C GLN A 32 13.70 -2.43 -5.20
N ARG A 33 13.72 -3.13 -6.34
CA ARG A 33 13.10 -2.63 -7.57
C ARG A 33 11.60 -2.36 -7.38
N LEU A 34 10.88 -3.29 -6.77
CA LEU A 34 9.45 -3.10 -6.51
C LEU A 34 9.21 -1.90 -5.58
N LEU A 35 10.02 -1.75 -4.51
CA LEU A 35 9.95 -0.62 -3.59
C LEU A 35 10.21 0.71 -4.32
N ASP A 36 11.19 0.76 -5.21
CA ASP A 36 11.50 1.97 -5.98
C ASP A 36 10.35 2.34 -6.92
N LEU A 37 9.72 1.34 -7.56
CA LEU A 37 8.58 1.54 -8.46
C LEU A 37 7.35 2.09 -7.72
N VAL A 38 7.05 1.59 -6.52
CA VAL A 38 5.88 2.05 -5.75
C VAL A 38 6.14 3.35 -5.01
N SER A 39 7.38 3.61 -4.57
CA SER A 39 7.71 4.82 -3.79
C SER A 39 7.62 6.12 -4.60
N ALA A 40 7.52 6.04 -5.92
CA ALA A 40 7.36 7.19 -6.79
C ALA A 40 6.00 7.89 -6.60
N ASP A 41 4.93 7.11 -6.46
CA ASP A 41 3.54 7.60 -6.53
C ASP A 41 2.70 7.24 -5.29
N TRP A 42 3.19 6.37 -4.41
CA TRP A 42 2.43 5.82 -3.29
C TRP A 42 3.09 6.09 -1.93
N PRO A 43 2.30 6.12 -0.84
CA PRO A 43 2.85 6.11 0.51
C PRO A 43 3.78 4.93 0.74
N ALA A 44 4.76 5.10 1.62
CA ALA A 44 5.71 4.05 1.93
C ALA A 44 5.01 2.82 2.55
N PRO A 45 5.27 1.60 2.05
CA PRO A 45 4.75 0.37 2.65
C PRO A 45 5.47 0.03 3.95
N ASP A 46 4.88 -0.86 4.74
CA ASP A 46 5.63 -1.68 5.68
C ASP A 46 6.35 -2.82 4.95
N VAL A 47 7.62 -3.04 5.29
CA VAL A 47 8.47 -4.02 4.59
C VAL A 47 8.76 -5.18 5.51
N GLN A 48 8.43 -6.39 5.07
CA GLN A 48 8.54 -7.59 5.89
C GLN A 48 9.19 -8.74 5.12
N ALA A 49 10.14 -9.42 5.75
CA ALA A 49 10.68 -10.67 5.24
C ALA A 49 9.78 -11.83 5.66
N GLN A 50 9.47 -12.70 4.70
CA GLN A 50 8.56 -13.82 4.87
C GLN A 50 9.33 -15.10 5.26
N ALA A 51 8.64 -16.04 5.90
CA ALA A 51 9.24 -17.28 6.38
C ALA A 51 9.81 -18.19 5.27
N ASN A 52 9.29 -18.05 4.05
CA ASN A 52 9.72 -18.77 2.85
C ASN A 52 10.85 -18.04 2.09
N GLY A 53 11.47 -17.02 2.68
CA GLY A 53 12.50 -16.21 2.04
C GLY A 53 11.96 -15.13 1.09
N GLY A 54 10.65 -14.94 1.01
CA GLY A 54 10.07 -13.82 0.27
C GLY A 54 10.26 -12.47 0.98
N VAL A 55 9.99 -11.39 0.26
CA VAL A 55 9.87 -10.04 0.83
C VAL A 55 8.50 -9.48 0.44
N ALA A 56 7.76 -9.01 1.44
CA ALA A 56 6.45 -8.41 1.31
C ALA A 56 6.51 -6.90 1.54
N LEU A 57 5.78 -6.17 0.71
CA LEU A 57 5.46 -4.75 0.88
C LEU A 57 3.97 -4.66 1.20
N GLU A 58 3.63 -4.11 2.36
CA GLU A 58 2.27 -4.08 2.88
C GLU A 58 1.78 -2.64 3.06
N TRP A 59 0.54 -2.40 2.64
CA TRP A 59 -0.21 -1.18 2.91
C TRP A 59 -1.49 -1.55 3.65
N GLU A 60 -1.77 -0.87 4.75
CA GLU A 60 -3.02 -0.98 5.49
C GLU A 60 -3.67 0.41 5.59
N VAL A 61 -4.94 0.51 5.20
CA VAL A 61 -5.71 1.76 5.24
C VAL A 61 -6.84 1.60 6.26
N GLY A 62 -6.47 1.43 7.53
CA GLY A 62 -7.41 1.25 8.64
C GLY A 62 -8.49 0.20 8.34
N ALA A 63 -9.77 0.55 8.54
CA ALA A 63 -10.89 -0.36 8.29
C ALA A 63 -11.23 -0.58 6.81
N HIS A 64 -10.55 0.11 5.88
CA HIS A 64 -10.88 0.07 4.45
C HIS A 64 -10.28 -1.13 3.73
N GLY A 65 -9.16 -1.64 4.23
CA GLY A 65 -8.49 -2.77 3.61
C GLY A 65 -6.99 -2.74 3.74
N TRP A 66 -6.39 -3.77 3.16
CA TRP A 66 -4.96 -3.96 3.08
C TRP A 66 -4.56 -4.53 1.72
N LEU A 67 -3.32 -4.29 1.34
CA LEU A 67 -2.67 -4.86 0.17
C LEU A 67 -1.27 -5.33 0.56
N THR A 68 -0.93 -6.54 0.15
CA THR A 68 0.41 -7.09 0.24
C THR A 68 0.90 -7.46 -1.15
N LEU A 69 2.08 -6.98 -1.51
CA LEU A 69 2.82 -7.37 -2.71
C LEU A 69 4.05 -8.18 -2.29
N ILE A 70 4.20 -9.41 -2.78
CA ILE A 70 5.24 -10.34 -2.37
C ILE A 70 6.11 -10.71 -3.56
N VAL A 71 7.43 -10.69 -3.36
CA VAL A 71 8.42 -11.20 -4.33
C VAL A 71 9.22 -12.35 -3.73
N LEU A 72 9.58 -13.31 -4.59
CA LEU A 72 10.27 -14.56 -4.22
C LEU A 72 11.57 -14.82 -5.01
N GLY A 73 12.06 -13.84 -5.78
CA GLY A 73 13.24 -14.02 -6.62
C GLY A 73 12.94 -14.73 -7.95
N GLN A 74 11.73 -14.57 -8.47
CA GLN A 74 11.20 -15.28 -9.65
C GLN A 74 10.71 -14.34 -10.77
N ALA A 75 11.00 -13.04 -10.66
CA ALA A 75 10.48 -11.99 -11.54
C ALA A 75 8.95 -11.97 -11.64
N THR A 76 8.28 -12.36 -10.56
CA THR A 76 6.83 -12.28 -10.40
C THR A 76 6.49 -11.61 -9.08
N VAL A 77 5.37 -10.90 -9.06
CA VAL A 77 4.79 -10.35 -7.84
C VAL A 77 3.47 -11.08 -7.55
N GLU A 78 3.35 -11.58 -6.33
CA GLU A 78 2.11 -12.11 -5.78
C GLU A 78 1.36 -10.98 -5.07
N HIS A 79 0.07 -10.89 -5.35
CA HIS A 79 -0.85 -9.92 -4.77
C HIS A 79 -1.77 -10.65 -3.81
N ALA A 80 -1.93 -10.10 -2.62
CA ALA A 80 -3.01 -10.45 -1.72
C ALA A 80 -3.62 -9.15 -1.20
N ALA A 81 -4.92 -8.98 -1.34
CA ALA A 81 -5.59 -7.77 -0.88
C ALA A 81 -7.00 -8.07 -0.38
N VAL A 82 -7.44 -7.32 0.61
CA VAL A 82 -8.86 -7.18 0.97
C VAL A 82 -9.18 -5.70 0.95
N ILE A 83 -10.08 -5.28 0.07
CA ILE A 83 -10.42 -3.85 -0.10
C ILE A 83 -11.94 -3.74 -0.13
N ALA A 84 -12.51 -2.95 0.79
CA ALA A 84 -13.95 -2.75 0.93
C ALA A 84 -14.78 -4.04 1.04
N GLY A 85 -14.18 -5.13 1.56
CA GLY A 85 -14.82 -6.43 1.74
C GLY A 85 -14.65 -7.40 0.57
N ASP A 86 -14.04 -6.96 -0.54
CA ASP A 86 -13.68 -7.84 -1.65
C ASP A 86 -12.26 -8.36 -1.49
N GLU A 87 -12.07 -9.65 -1.77
CA GLU A 87 -10.76 -10.31 -1.76
C GLU A 87 -10.17 -10.36 -3.17
N TYR A 88 -8.90 -9.99 -3.28
CA TYR A 88 -8.16 -9.98 -4.53
C TYR A 88 -6.86 -10.78 -4.38
N GLY A 89 -6.61 -11.68 -5.33
CA GLY A 89 -5.39 -12.47 -5.38
C GLY A 89 -4.98 -12.75 -6.82
N LEU A 90 -3.72 -12.48 -7.14
CA LEU A 90 -3.16 -12.73 -8.47
C LEU A 90 -1.65 -12.84 -8.37
N THR A 91 -1.02 -13.62 -9.25
CA THR A 91 0.43 -13.54 -9.48
C THR A 91 0.67 -13.09 -10.90
N GLU A 92 1.54 -12.10 -11.10
CA GLU A 92 1.85 -11.61 -12.43
C GLU A 92 3.35 -11.31 -12.59
N PRO A 93 3.90 -11.39 -13.83
CA PRO A 93 5.29 -11.07 -14.07
C PRO A 93 5.56 -9.58 -13.84
N PHE A 94 6.73 -9.25 -13.30
CA PHE A 94 7.17 -7.87 -13.16
C PHE A 94 8.64 -7.72 -13.54
N ALA A 95 8.98 -6.54 -14.03
CA ALA A 95 10.33 -6.19 -14.44
C ALA A 95 10.60 -4.73 -14.03
N ASP A 96 10.84 -3.85 -15.00
CA ASP A 96 11.20 -2.46 -14.76
C ASP A 96 9.99 -1.51 -14.69
N VAL A 97 8.78 -2.05 -14.71
CA VAL A 97 7.52 -1.30 -14.56
C VAL A 97 6.63 -1.97 -13.53
N LEU A 98 5.87 -1.17 -12.79
CA LEU A 98 4.85 -1.68 -11.89
C LEU A 98 3.80 -2.41 -12.71
N PRO A 99 3.48 -3.67 -12.38
CA PRO A 99 2.47 -4.41 -13.11
C PRO A 99 1.09 -3.78 -13.01
N GLY A 100 0.26 -4.02 -14.03
CA GLY A 100 -1.02 -3.34 -14.18
C GLY A 100 -1.98 -3.62 -13.02
N TRP A 101 -2.00 -4.86 -12.52
CA TRP A 101 -2.89 -5.22 -11.43
C TRP A 101 -2.40 -4.69 -10.09
N ALA A 102 -1.08 -4.72 -9.82
CA ALA A 102 -0.49 -4.04 -8.67
C ALA A 102 -0.87 -2.55 -8.63
N GLN A 103 -0.76 -1.86 -9.77
CA GLN A 103 -1.16 -0.45 -9.89
C GLN A 103 -2.65 -0.24 -9.62
N GLU A 104 -3.52 -1.10 -10.14
CA GLU A 104 -4.96 -1.02 -9.92
C GLU A 104 -5.32 -1.22 -8.44
N LEU A 105 -4.73 -2.20 -7.76
CA LEU A 105 -5.00 -2.46 -6.34
C LEU A 105 -4.53 -1.31 -5.44
N LEU A 106 -3.36 -0.74 -5.71
CA LEU A 106 -2.87 0.46 -5.01
C LEU A 106 -3.82 1.65 -5.21
N GLN A 107 -4.28 1.87 -6.45
CA GLN A 107 -5.29 2.90 -6.74
C GLN A 107 -6.58 2.69 -5.95
N ARG A 108 -7.13 1.47 -5.96
CA ARG A 108 -8.37 1.14 -5.23
C ARG A 108 -8.22 1.32 -3.72
N LEU A 109 -7.11 0.85 -3.15
CA LEU A 109 -6.84 0.95 -1.73
C LEU A 109 -6.84 2.42 -1.27
N HIS A 110 -6.12 3.30 -1.97
CA HIS A 110 -6.00 4.71 -1.59
C HIS A 110 -7.15 5.61 -2.05
N GLN A 111 -7.89 5.25 -3.10
CA GLN A 111 -9.13 5.96 -3.46
C GLN A 111 -10.25 5.75 -2.44
N THR A 112 -10.27 4.58 -1.78
CA THR A 112 -11.24 4.29 -0.71
C THR A 112 -11.02 5.20 0.50
N GLU A 113 -9.76 5.56 0.80
CA GLU A 113 -9.41 6.54 1.82
C GLU A 113 -9.98 7.93 1.51
N ALA A 114 -9.74 8.43 0.29
CA ALA A 114 -10.08 9.79 -0.12
C ALA A 114 -11.60 10.05 -0.12
N ASN A 115 -12.41 9.02 -0.36
CA ASN A 115 -13.87 9.15 -0.43
C ASN A 115 -14.55 9.10 0.96
N THR A 116 -13.79 8.84 2.03
CA THR A 116 -14.32 8.71 3.41
C THR A 116 -13.91 9.88 4.33
N ALA A 117 -13.06 10.81 3.87
CA ALA A 117 -12.83 12.05 4.60
C ALA A 117 -14.15 12.84 4.74
N PRO A 118 -14.50 13.35 5.93
CA PRO A 118 -15.75 14.10 6.11
C PRO A 118 -15.73 15.31 5.17
N GLN A 119 -16.63 15.32 4.18
CA GLN A 119 -16.96 16.51 3.42
C GLN A 119 -17.37 17.58 4.42
N THR A 120 -16.49 18.53 4.70
CA THR A 120 -16.87 19.76 5.37
C THR A 120 -17.76 20.52 4.41
N SER A 121 -19.07 20.34 4.57
CA SER A 121 -20.08 21.03 3.79
C SER A 121 -19.73 22.52 3.70
N PRO A 122 -19.68 23.13 2.50
CA PRO A 122 -19.59 24.56 2.40
C PRO A 122 -20.87 25.14 3.03
N LYS A 123 -20.73 25.93 4.10
CA LYS A 123 -21.80 26.81 4.57
C LYS A 123 -22.04 27.86 3.49
N THR A 124 -22.88 27.51 2.52
CA THR A 124 -23.56 28.46 1.64
C THR A 124 -24.54 29.24 2.51
N SER A 125 -24.08 30.27 3.21
CA SER A 125 -24.97 31.29 3.76
C SER A 125 -25.18 32.36 2.71
N ALA A 126 -26.37 32.27 2.11
CA ALA A 126 -26.89 33.11 1.07
C ALA A 126 -26.81 34.61 1.41
N LYS A 127 -26.34 35.35 0.42
CA LYS A 127 -26.51 36.80 0.25
C LYS A 127 -28.00 37.11 0.19
N THR A 128 -28.59 37.69 1.25
CA THR A 128 -29.92 38.33 1.16
C THR A 128 -29.78 39.84 1.27
N HIS A 129 -30.20 40.49 0.18
CA HIS A 129 -30.32 41.93 -0.01
C HIS A 129 -31.38 42.58 0.89
N LYS A 130 -31.09 43.85 1.23
CA LYS A 130 -32.00 45.01 1.41
C LYS A 130 -33.37 44.78 2.08
N ARG A 131 -33.62 45.58 3.13
CA ARG A 131 -34.66 46.64 3.14
C ARG A 131 -34.52 47.54 4.38
N LYS A 132 -34.40 48.85 4.15
CA LYS A 132 -34.76 49.90 5.12
C LYS A 132 -36.28 49.88 5.31
N PRO A 133 -36.77 50.23 6.52
CA PRO A 133 -37.98 51.02 6.63
C PRO A 133 -37.74 52.31 7.42
N THR A 134 -38.15 53.41 6.79
CA THR A 134 -38.55 54.68 7.38
C THR A 134 -39.85 54.51 8.17
N LEU A 135 -40.00 55.19 9.32
CA LEU A 135 -41.23 55.65 10.03
C LEU A 135 -40.86 55.75 11.53
N GLN A 136 -41.08 56.81 12.31
CA GLN A 136 -41.83 58.07 12.17
C GLN A 136 -41.01 59.23 12.73
#